data_AF-C1JCE1-F1
#
_entry.id   AF-C1JCE1-F1
#
_cell.length_a   1.000
_cell.length_b   1.000
_cell.length_c   1.000
_cell.angle_alpha   90.00
_cell.angle_beta   90.00
_cell.angle_gamma   90.00
#
_symmetry.space_group_name_H-M   'P 1'
#
loop_
_entity.id
_entity.type
_entity.pdbx_description
1 polymer ?
#
loop_
_entity_poly.entity_id
_entity_poly.type
_entity_poly.pdbx_seq_one_letter_code
_entity_poly.pdbx_strand_id
1 'polypeptide(L)'
;QLLLCSLYKIYEALEEALDRNASHDAVAPIYFPQELGRLESIEKDLEHFYGQNWKEKITVPAATLRYASRLREVGRDHPEYLVAHA
;
A
#
# COMPACT_ATOMS: atom_id res chain seq x y z
N GLN A 1 -4.21 14.97 8.21
CA GLN A 1 -3.61 13.93 9.08
C GLN A 1 -4.24 12.54 8.86
N LEU A 2 -5.58 12.38 8.89
CA LEU A 2 -6.26 11.10 8.59
C LEU A 2 -5.91 10.49 7.21
N LEU A 3 -5.67 11.36 6.22
CA LEU A 3 -5.27 10.96 4.88
C LEU A 3 -3.95 10.17 4.89
N LEU A 4 -2.92 10.64 5.58
CA LEU A 4 -1.61 10.00 5.59
C LEU A 4 -1.65 8.61 6.25
N CYS A 5 -2.40 8.49 7.37
CA CYS A 5 -2.67 7.19 8.00
C CYS A 5 -3.41 6.23 7.06
N SER A 6 -4.29 6.78 6.21
CA SER A 6 -5.01 6.00 5.21
C SER A 6 -4.09 5.56 4.07
N LEU A 7 -3.26 6.47 3.55
CA LEU A 7 -2.27 6.17 2.51
C LEU A 7 -1.31 5.08 2.97
N TYR A 8 -0.82 5.13 4.22
CA TYR A 8 0.03 4.08 4.78
C TYR A 8 -0.59 2.69 4.63
N LYS A 9 -1.85 2.51 5.04
CA LYS A 9 -2.51 1.20 4.94
C LYS A 9 -2.89 0.80 3.52
N ILE A 10 -3.09 1.76 2.63
CA ILE A 10 -3.34 1.49 1.20
C ILE A 10 -2.04 1.02 0.54
N TYR A 11 -0.96 1.77 0.69
CA TYR A 11 0.33 1.43 0.07
C TYR A 11 0.96 0.19 0.70
N GLU A 12 0.79 -0.04 2.00
CA GLU A 12 1.18 -1.31 2.63
C GLU A 12 0.52 -2.50 1.92
N ALA A 13 -0.78 -2.42 1.61
CA ALA A 13 -1.49 -3.50 0.93
C ALA A 13 -1.19 -3.58 -0.58
N LEU A 14 -1.04 -2.44 -1.24
CA LEU A 14 -0.75 -2.36 -2.67
C LEU A 14 0.66 -2.89 -2.98
N GLU A 15 1.67 -2.40 -2.26
CA GLU A 15 3.06 -2.82 -2.47
C GLU A 15 3.24 -4.29 -2.08
N GLU A 16 2.63 -4.77 -0.99
CA GLU A 16 2.59 -6.21 -0.66
C GLU A 16 2.00 -7.06 -1.80
N ALA A 17 0.93 -6.58 -2.45
CA ALA A 17 0.29 -7.28 -3.57
C ALA A 17 1.14 -7.24 -4.85
N LEU A 18 1.81 -6.12 -5.13
CA LEU A 18 2.72 -5.98 -6.27
C LEU A 18 3.96 -6.87 -6.09
N ASP A 19 4.58 -6.86 -4.92
CA ASP A 19 5.75 -7.69 -4.59
C ASP A 19 5.44 -9.18 -4.77
N ARG A 20 4.28 -9.62 -4.27
CA ARG A 20 3.83 -11.01 -4.40
C ARG A 20 3.66 -11.45 -5.86
N ASN A 21 3.27 -10.53 -6.73
CA ASN A 21 2.96 -10.81 -8.13
C ASN A 21 4.02 -10.26 -9.09
N ALA A 22 5.22 -9.93 -8.61
CA ALA A 22 6.26 -9.28 -9.41
C ALA A 22 6.66 -10.07 -10.67
N SER A 23 6.49 -11.40 -10.68
CA SER A 23 6.78 -12.28 -11.82
C SER A 23 5.56 -12.61 -12.69
N HIS A 24 4.37 -12.11 -12.36
CA HIS A 24 3.16 -12.35 -13.16
C HIS A 24 3.21 -11.50 -14.44
N ASP A 25 2.89 -12.08 -15.60
CA ASP A 25 3.04 -11.40 -16.91
C ASP A 25 2.32 -10.06 -17.01
N ALA A 26 1.16 -9.93 -16.35
CA ALA A 26 0.39 -8.68 -16.33
C ALA A 26 0.92 -7.61 -15.35
N VAL A 27 1.75 -8.00 -14.38
CA VAL A 27 2.25 -7.12 -13.29
C VAL A 27 3.72 -6.76 -13.49
N ALA A 28 4.55 -7.70 -13.97
CA ALA A 28 5.96 -7.47 -14.21
C ALA A 28 6.27 -6.20 -15.03
N PRO A 29 5.50 -5.81 -16.08
CA PRO A 29 5.75 -4.60 -16.85
C PRO A 29 5.55 -3.28 -16.07
N ILE A 30 4.84 -3.32 -14.95
CA ILE A 30 4.52 -2.15 -14.11
C ILE A 30 5.19 -2.20 -12.73
N TYR A 31 6.01 -3.22 -12.46
CA TYR A 31 6.66 -3.42 -11.17
C TYR A 31 7.96 -2.59 -11.06
N PHE A 32 7.84 -1.38 -10.51
CA PHE A 32 8.95 -0.43 -10.31
C PHE A 32 9.13 -0.05 -8.83
N PRO A 33 9.53 -0.98 -7.95
CA PRO A 33 9.55 -0.75 -6.51
C PRO A 33 10.58 0.32 -6.08
N GLN A 34 11.68 0.49 -6.82
CA GLN A 34 12.73 1.46 -6.48
C GLN A 34 12.32 2.90 -6.83
N GLU A 35 11.59 3.07 -7.92
CA GLU A 35 11.19 4.37 -8.46
C GLU A 35 9.84 4.84 -7.90
N LEU A 36 8.90 3.92 -7.70
CA LEU A 36 7.51 4.23 -7.34
C LEU A 36 7.14 3.84 -5.91
N GLY A 37 7.96 3.07 -5.20
CA GLY A 37 7.70 2.68 -3.81
C GLY A 37 7.45 3.89 -2.90
N ARG A 38 6.34 3.88 -2.17
CA ARG A 38 5.92 4.98 -1.30
C ARG A 38 5.96 4.62 0.17
N LEU A 39 5.87 3.34 0.53
CA LEU A 39 5.70 2.91 1.92
C LEU A 39 6.75 3.50 2.84
N GLU A 40 8.04 3.39 2.51
CA GLU A 40 9.13 3.96 3.31
C GLU A 40 9.02 5.49 3.48
N SER A 41 8.66 6.21 2.40
CA SER A 41 8.48 7.66 2.47
C SER A 41 7.30 8.04 3.36
N ILE A 42 6.19 7.29 3.28
CA ILE A 42 5.01 7.51 4.12
C ILE A 42 5.33 7.20 5.60
N GLU A 43 6.12 6.16 5.89
CA GLU A 43 6.56 5.86 7.25
C GLU A 43 7.39 7.00 7.84
N LYS A 44 8.30 7.60 7.06
CA LYS A 44 9.08 8.80 7.47
C LYS A 44 8.17 10.00 7.73
N ASP A 45 7.18 10.24 6.89
CA ASP A 45 6.20 11.33 7.11
C ASP A 45 5.40 11.08 8.40
N LEU A 46 4.97 9.85 8.65
CA LEU A 46 4.25 9.49 9.87
C LEU A 46 5.11 9.64 11.12
N GLU A 47 6.38 9.25 11.06
CA GLU A 47 7.32 9.48 12.15
C GLU A 47 7.52 10.98 12.40
N HIS A 48 7.64 11.80 11.35
CA HIS A 48 7.76 13.25 11.48
C HIS A 48 6.54 13.87 12.18
N PHE A 49 5.32 13.46 11.84
CA PHE A 49 4.10 14.05 12.39
C PHE A 49 3.65 13.48 13.75
N TYR A 50 3.95 12.21 14.05
CA TYR A 50 3.43 11.53 15.24
C TYR A 50 4.54 11.00 16.18
N GLY A 51 5.81 11.12 15.79
CA GLY A 51 6.98 10.63 16.52
C GLY A 51 7.26 9.13 16.28
N GLN A 52 8.32 8.60 16.88
CA GLN A 52 8.78 7.22 16.70
C GLN A 52 7.68 6.15 16.96
N ASN A 53 6.79 6.39 17.92
CA ASN A 53 5.69 5.47 18.25
C ASN A 53 4.43 5.75 17.41
N TRP A 54 4.56 6.30 16.20
CA TRP A 54 3.42 6.68 15.36
C TRP A 54 2.48 5.50 15.06
N LYS A 55 3.01 4.27 14.94
CA LYS A 55 2.22 3.06 14.68
C LYS A 55 1.14 2.81 15.73
N GLU A 56 1.38 3.21 16.98
CA GLU A 56 0.42 3.08 18.11
C GLU A 56 -0.60 4.23 18.14
N LYS A 57 -0.34 5.33 17.43
CA LYS A 57 -1.12 6.57 17.48
C LYS A 57 -2.05 6.77 16.29
N ILE A 58 -1.77 6.12 15.16
CA ILE A 58 -2.57 6.29 13.95
C ILE A 58 -3.94 5.62 14.10
N THR A 59 -4.97 6.32 13.66
CA THR A 59 -6.31 5.75 13.47
C THR A 59 -6.61 5.65 11.98
N VAL A 60 -7.08 4.48 11.55
CA VAL A 60 -7.36 4.19 10.14
C VAL A 60 -8.87 4.03 9.94
N PRO A 61 -9.49 4.78 9.01
CA PRO A 61 -10.91 4.63 8.72
C PRO A 61 -11.29 3.23 8.23
N ALA A 62 -12.49 2.78 8.58
CA ALA A 62 -13.02 1.51 8.07
C ALA A 62 -13.07 1.43 6.54
N ALA A 63 -13.30 2.57 5.85
CA ALA A 63 -13.26 2.63 4.40
C ALA A 63 -11.87 2.28 3.83
N THR A 64 -10.81 2.79 4.45
CA THR A 64 -9.43 2.47 4.08
C THR A 64 -9.14 0.99 4.28
N LEU A 65 -9.57 0.40 5.40
CA LEU A 65 -9.38 -1.03 5.67
C LEU A 65 -10.10 -1.90 4.63
N ARG A 66 -11.32 -1.51 4.20
CA ARG A 66 -12.02 -2.20 3.11
C ARG A 66 -11.26 -2.12 1.80
N TYR A 67 -10.69 -0.96 1.48
CA TYR A 67 -9.90 -0.81 0.26
C TYR A 67 -8.61 -1.64 0.30
N ALA A 68 -7.87 -1.60 1.41
CA ALA A 68 -6.70 -2.45 1.62
C ALA A 68 -7.04 -3.95 1.53
N SER A 69 -8.20 -4.36 2.06
CA SER A 69 -8.69 -5.74 1.91
C SER A 69 -8.94 -6.10 0.44
N ARG A 70 -9.55 -5.18 -0.33
CA ARG A 70 -9.80 -5.39 -1.76
C ARG A 70 -8.50 -5.52 -2.55
N LEU A 71 -7.49 -4.70 -2.26
CA LEU A 71 -6.18 -4.80 -2.91
C LEU A 71 -5.54 -6.18 -2.69
N ARG A 72 -5.60 -6.70 -1.46
CA ARG A 72 -5.09 -8.06 -1.15
C ARG A 72 -5.90 -9.17 -1.82
N GLU A 73 -7.21 -9.01 -1.94
CA GLU A 73 -8.07 -9.94 -2.68
C GLU A 73 -7.72 -9.94 -4.17
N VAL A 74 -7.62 -8.76 -4.80
CA VAL A 74 -7.22 -8.62 -6.20
C VAL A 74 -5.85 -9.23 -6.43
N GLY A 75 -4.85 -8.91 -5.60
CA GLY A 75 -3.51 -9.49 -5.75
C GLY A 75 -3.45 -11.01 -5.52
N ARG A 76 -4.44 -11.63 -4.87
CA ARG A 76 -4.49 -13.08 -4.69
C ARG A 76 -5.26 -13.77 -5.81
N ASP A 77 -6.40 -13.22 -6.18
CA ASP A 77 -7.41 -13.91 -6.98
C ASP A 77 -7.41 -13.43 -8.45
N HIS A 78 -7.01 -12.17 -8.70
CA HIS A 78 -7.04 -11.51 -10.01
C HIS A 78 -5.86 -10.51 -10.19
N PRO A 79 -4.60 -10.97 -10.14
CA PRO A 79 -3.44 -10.08 -10.17
C PRO A 79 -3.35 -9.22 -11.44
N GLU A 80 -3.96 -9.64 -12.55
CA GLU A 80 -4.10 -8.86 -13.78
C GLU A 80 -4.85 -7.53 -13.61
N TYR A 81 -5.66 -7.38 -12.56
CA TYR A 81 -6.35 -6.12 -12.25
C TYR A 81 -5.55 -5.19 -11.35
N LEU A 82 -4.36 -5.59 -10.85
CA LEU A 82 -3.52 -4.71 -10.03
C LEU A 82 -3.10 -3.43 -10.78
N VAL A 83 -2.97 -3.47 -12.10
CA VAL A 83 -2.64 -2.30 -12.94
C VAL A 83 -3.65 -1.16 -12.79
N ALA A 84 -4.91 -1.45 -12.46
CA ALA A 84 -5.92 -0.41 -12.22
C ALA A 84 -5.71 0.34 -10.90
N HIS A 85 -4.84 -0.16 -10.02
CA HIS A 85 -4.59 0.34 -8.69
C HIS A 85 -3.15 0.86 -8.47
N ALA A 86 -2.22 0.47 -9.34
CA ALA A 86 -0.78 0.76 -9.25
C ALA A 86 -0.41 2.19 -9.67
#